data_AF-A0AAV5E148-F1
#
_entry.id   AF-A0AAV5E148-F1
#
_cell.length_a   1.000
_cell.length_b   1.000
_cell.length_c   1.000
_cell.angle_alpha   90.00
_cell.angle_beta   90.00
_cell.angle_gamma   90.00
#
_symmetry.space_group_name_H-M   'P 1'
#
loop_
_entity.id
_entity.type
_entity.pdbx_description
1 polymer ?
#
loop_
_entity_poly.entity_id
_entity_poly.type
_entity_poly.pdbx_seq_one_letter_code
_entity_poly.pdbx_strand_id
1 'polypeptide(L)'
;MRCIPISDKQREQEWNISRKELMEIVEIGILSEVEVEQIISSDFNPNRCGFENKGEIWVENILHLGISPAKLVEIMKGRFISSGGTIFEGKSLSNISVHDDIAVSKILLFSS
;
A
#
# COMPACT_ATOMS: atom_id res chain seq x y z
N MET A 1 8.78 -10.75 -21.61
CA MET A 1 8.48 -10.39 -20.21
C MET A 1 8.22 -11.69 -19.47
N ARG A 2 9.07 -12.09 -18.52
CA ARG A 2 8.84 -13.31 -17.72
C ARG A 2 8.02 -12.92 -16.51
N CYS A 3 6.84 -13.49 -16.35
CA CYS A 3 6.11 -13.46 -15.09
C CYS A 3 6.94 -14.24 -14.08
N ILE A 4 7.56 -13.53 -13.15
CA ILE A 4 8.17 -14.17 -11.98
C ILE A 4 6.98 -14.57 -11.09
N PRO A 5 6.77 -15.85 -10.79
CA PRO A 5 5.74 -16.25 -9.86
C PRO A 5 6.06 -15.60 -8.51
N ILE A 6 5.07 -14.93 -7.92
CA ILE A 6 5.17 -14.46 -6.54
C ILE A 6 5.24 -15.73 -5.70
N SER A 7 6.45 -16.15 -5.31
CA SER A 7 6.62 -17.21 -4.32
C SER A 7 6.11 -16.67 -2.99
N ASP A 8 5.25 -17.44 -2.31
CA ASP A 8 4.56 -17.16 -1.03
C ASP A 8 5.49 -16.98 0.19
N LYS A 9 6.46 -16.09 0.05
CA LYS A 9 7.20 -15.44 1.13
C LYS A 9 7.43 -14.01 0.67
N GLN A 10 6.34 -13.25 0.58
CA GLN A 10 6.45 -11.81 0.75
C GLN A 10 7.16 -11.64 2.10
N ARG A 11 8.36 -11.07 2.12
CA ARG A 11 8.97 -10.65 3.39
C ARG A 11 7.88 -9.84 4.09
N GLU A 12 7.63 -10.08 5.38
CA GLU A 12 6.83 -9.18 6.22
C GLU A 12 7.60 -7.87 6.31
N GLN A 13 7.58 -7.12 5.22
CA GLN A 13 8.36 -5.93 5.01
C GLN A 13 7.42 -4.77 5.31
N GLU A 14 7.72 -4.08 6.39
CA GLU A 14 7.12 -2.80 6.69
C GLU A 14 7.45 -1.80 5.56
N TRP A 15 6.51 -0.90 5.29
CA TRP A 15 6.80 0.23 4.40
C TRP A 15 7.25 1.41 5.24
N ASN A 16 8.41 1.97 4.90
CA ASN A 16 8.90 3.14 5.59
C ASN A 16 8.25 4.41 5.06
N ILE A 17 7.80 5.27 5.97
CA ILE A 17 7.11 6.53 5.68
C ILE A 17 7.35 7.51 6.82
N SER A 18 7.27 8.81 6.55
CA SER A 18 7.28 9.85 7.57
C SER A 18 5.87 10.15 8.08
N ARG A 19 5.75 10.55 9.36
CA ARG A 19 4.48 11.06 9.92
C ARG A 19 3.85 12.16 9.06
N LYS A 20 4.66 13.07 8.51
CA LYS A 20 4.19 14.12 7.60
C LYS A 20 3.46 13.55 6.39
N GLU A 21 4.03 12.55 5.73
CA GLU A 21 3.44 11.90 4.55
C GLU A 21 2.14 11.16 4.91
N LEU A 22 2.06 10.53 6.09
CA LEU A 22 0.80 9.95 6.58
C LEU A 22 -0.28 11.01 6.82
N MET A 23 0.08 12.19 7.33
CA MET A 23 -0.89 13.27 7.54
C MET A 23 -1.39 13.88 6.22
N GLU A 24 -0.57 13.90 5.17
CA GLU A 24 -1.04 14.29 3.82
C GLU A 24 -2.12 13.31 3.31
N ILE A 25 -1.99 12.01 3.58
CA ILE A 25 -3.00 10.98 3.26
C ILE A 25 -4.30 11.19 4.06
N VAL A 26 -4.19 11.64 5.31
CA VAL A 26 -5.34 12.00 6.15
C VAL A 26 -6.03 13.26 5.63
N GLU A 27 -5.27 14.28 5.25
CA GLU A 27 -5.79 15.55 4.73
C GLU A 27 -6.65 15.36 3.47
N ILE A 28 -6.25 14.46 2.57
CA ILE A 28 -7.03 14.13 1.36
C ILE A 28 -8.19 13.14 1.62
N GLY A 29 -8.38 12.70 2.87
CA GLY A 29 -9.51 11.86 3.29
C GLY A 29 -9.38 10.37 2.96
N ILE A 30 -8.18 9.89 2.57
CA ILE A 30 -7.96 8.47 2.31
C ILE A 30 -7.97 7.67 3.63
N LEU A 31 -7.28 8.17 4.64
CA LEU A 31 -7.24 7.60 6.00
C LEU A 31 -7.74 8.62 7.03
N SER A 32 -8.14 8.14 8.20
CA SER A 32 -8.30 8.94 9.42
C SER A 32 -7.05 8.84 10.30
N GLU A 33 -6.87 9.79 11.22
CA GLU A 33 -5.76 9.73 12.20
C GLU A 33 -5.78 8.44 13.04
N VAL A 34 -6.98 7.95 13.38
CA VAL A 34 -7.13 6.69 14.13
C VAL A 34 -6.64 5.50 13.32
N GLU A 35 -6.98 5.43 12.02
CA GLU A 35 -6.50 4.36 11.12
C GLU A 35 -4.98 4.45 10.92
N VAL A 36 -4.41 5.66 10.88
CA VAL A 36 -2.95 5.86 10.82
C VAL A 36 -2.24 5.22 12.02
N GLU A 37 -2.72 5.46 13.24
CA GLU A 37 -2.10 4.87 14.43
C GLU A 37 -2.25 3.33 14.47
N GLN A 38 -3.28 2.77 13.82
CA GLN A 38 -3.46 1.31 13.74
C GLN A 38 -2.47 0.62 12.80
N ILE A 39 -2.04 1.30 11.72
CA ILE A 39 -1.15 0.73 10.71
C ILE A 39 0.33 0.91 11.07
N ILE A 40 0.68 1.92 11.88
CA ILE A 40 2.04 2.09 12.39
C ILE A 40 2.40 0.86 13.23
N SER A 41 3.53 0.25 12.88
CA SER A 41 4.06 -0.96 13.52
C SER A 41 5.34 -0.66 14.29
N SER A 42 6.04 0.42 13.92
CA SER A 42 7.36 0.73 14.42
C SER A 42 7.71 2.21 14.21
N ASP A 43 8.60 2.70 15.07
CA ASP A 43 9.17 4.05 15.02
C ASP A 43 10.69 3.94 15.26
N PHE A 44 11.47 4.38 14.28
CA PHE A 44 12.92 4.30 14.26
C PHE A 44 13.50 5.71 14.11
N ASN A 45 13.84 6.31 15.24
CA ASN A 45 14.55 7.59 15.28
C ASN A 45 15.82 7.49 16.14
N PRO A 46 16.92 8.17 15.74
CA PRO A 46 17.13 8.81 14.45
C PRO A 46 17.46 7.80 13.34
N ASN A 47 17.24 8.19 12.08
CA ASN A 47 17.65 7.42 10.91
C ASN A 47 19.00 7.92 10.37
N ARG A 48 19.70 7.04 9.66
CA ARG A 48 21.01 7.35 9.08
C ARG A 48 20.99 7.17 7.57
N CYS A 49 21.36 8.22 6.85
CA CYS A 49 21.49 8.23 5.39
C CYS A 49 22.96 8.36 5.00
N GLY A 50 23.48 7.38 4.27
CA GLY A 50 24.85 7.41 3.75
C GLY A 50 24.86 7.88 2.30
N PHE A 51 25.72 8.85 1.99
CA PHE A 51 25.97 9.27 0.62
C PHE A 51 27.40 8.91 0.23
N GLU A 52 27.56 8.29 -0.93
CA GLU A 52 28.88 7.91 -1.45
C GLU A 52 29.80 9.14 -1.49
N ASN A 53 30.99 9.02 -0.89
CA ASN A 53 32.01 10.07 -0.79
C ASN A 53 31.57 11.36 -0.07
N LYS A 54 30.41 11.37 0.61
CA LYS A 54 29.89 12.53 1.35
C LYS A 54 29.66 12.25 2.84
N GLY A 55 29.90 11.01 3.27
CA GLY A 55 29.74 10.60 4.67
C GLY A 55 28.29 10.29 5.04
N GLU A 56 28.03 10.25 6.34
CA GLU A 56 26.75 9.84 6.92
C GLU A 56 26.03 11.05 7.50
N ILE A 57 24.75 11.17 7.18
CA ILE A 57 23.86 12.21 7.70
C ILE A 57 22.85 11.52 8.63
N TRP A 58 22.76 12.02 9.85
CA TRP A 58 21.69 11.65 10.77
C TRP A 58 20.48 12.52 10.49
N VAL A 59 19.33 11.88 10.35
CA VAL A 59 18.06 12.53 10.05
C VAL A 59 17.02 12.10 11.08
N GLU A 60 16.22 13.06 11.51
CA GLU A 60 15.07 12.81 12.38
C GLU A 60 13.80 12.91 11.57
N ASN A 61 12.84 12.06 11.89
CA ASN A 61 11.50 12.07 11.32
C ASN A 61 11.41 11.84 9.80
N ILE A 62 12.47 11.35 9.14
CA ILE A 62 12.49 10.99 7.72
C ILE A 62 12.44 9.46 7.58
N LEU A 63 11.39 8.92 6.94
CA LEU A 63 11.16 7.48 6.72
C LEU A 63 11.32 6.64 8.01
N HIS A 64 10.94 7.24 9.14
CA HIS A 64 11.17 6.70 10.47
C HIS A 64 10.07 5.75 10.93
N LEU A 65 8.87 5.83 10.36
CA LEU A 65 7.80 4.93 10.72
C LEU A 65 7.83 3.72 9.80
N GLY A 66 7.69 2.53 10.35
CA GLY A 66 7.27 1.35 9.59
C GLY A 66 5.77 1.17 9.73
N ILE A 67 5.07 1.04 8.60
CA ILE A 67 3.65 0.68 8.57
C ILE A 67 3.48 -0.77 8.10
N SER A 68 2.45 -1.45 8.61
CA SER A 68 2.04 -2.78 8.15
C SER A 68 1.23 -2.67 6.85
N PRO A 69 1.74 -3.17 5.71
CA PRO A 69 1.00 -3.13 4.46
C PRO A 69 -0.27 -3.97 4.50
N ALA A 70 -0.24 -5.09 5.22
CA ALA A 70 -1.40 -5.97 5.39
C ALA A 70 -2.56 -5.24 6.10
N LYS A 71 -2.28 -4.57 7.23
CA LYS A 71 -3.29 -3.78 7.96
C LYS A 71 -3.79 -2.61 7.12
N LEU A 72 -2.89 -1.90 6.41
CA LEU A 72 -3.29 -0.82 5.51
C LEU A 72 -4.26 -1.30 4.44
N VAL A 73 -3.94 -2.40 3.74
CA VAL A 73 -4.80 -2.98 2.71
C VAL A 73 -6.13 -3.45 3.29
N GLU A 74 -6.14 -4.04 4.49
CA GLU A 74 -7.35 -4.49 5.17
C GLU A 74 -8.30 -3.32 5.50
N ILE A 75 -7.77 -2.24 6.09
CA ILE A 75 -8.54 -1.01 6.38
C ILE A 75 -9.11 -0.43 5.08
N MET A 76 -8.27 -0.29 4.05
CA MET A 76 -8.70 0.27 2.76
C MET A 76 -9.74 -0.62 2.07
N LYS A 77 -9.62 -1.94 2.17
CA LYS A 77 -10.62 -2.91 1.70
C LYS A 77 -11.96 -2.69 2.42
N GLY A 78 -11.93 -2.55 3.75
CA GLY A 78 -13.12 -2.24 4.54
C GLY A 78 -13.81 -0.96 4.05
N ARG A 79 -13.06 0.14 3.92
CA ARG A 79 -13.58 1.44 3.44
C ARG A 79 -14.19 1.35 2.04
N PHE A 80 -13.52 0.66 1.12
CA PHE A 80 -14.00 0.46 -0.25
C PHE A 80 -15.35 -0.29 -0.26
N ILE A 81 -15.45 -1.39 0.50
CA ILE A 81 -16.70 -2.17 0.61
C ILE A 81 -17.80 -1.34 1.28
N SER A 82 -17.51 -0.64 2.36
CA SER A 82 -18.48 0.25 3.05
C SER A 82 -18.97 1.39 2.16
N SER A 83 -18.21 1.78 1.15
CA SER A 83 -18.59 2.77 0.14
C SER A 83 -19.38 2.17 -1.04
N GLY A 84 -19.77 0.89 -0.96
CA GLY A 84 -20.50 0.17 -2.01
C GLY A 84 -19.61 -0.53 -3.04
N GLY A 85 -18.28 -0.54 -2.84
CA GLY A 85 -17.34 -1.23 -3.70
C GLY A 85 -17.48 -2.75 -3.62
N THR A 86 -17.19 -3.44 -4.73
CA THR A 86 -17.17 -4.91 -4.80
C THR A 86 -15.77 -5.40 -5.14
N ILE A 87 -15.28 -6.39 -4.38
CA ILE A 87 -13.96 -7.00 -4.60
C ILE A 87 -14.14 -8.39 -5.20
N PHE A 88 -13.39 -8.66 -6.27
CA PHE A 88 -13.38 -9.92 -6.98
C PHE A 88 -12.07 -10.68 -6.72
N GLU A 89 -11.96 -11.36 -5.58
CA GLU A 89 -10.77 -12.17 -5.26
C GLU A 89 -10.79 -13.52 -5.99
N GLY A 90 -9.61 -14.03 -6.34
CA GLY A 90 -9.48 -15.31 -7.05
C GLY A 90 -10.05 -15.33 -8.48
N LYS A 91 -10.43 -14.17 -9.04
CA LYS A 91 -10.91 -14.05 -10.42
C LYS A 91 -9.79 -13.68 -11.36
N SER A 92 -9.63 -14.44 -12.44
CA SER A 92 -8.69 -14.11 -13.50
C SER A 92 -9.29 -13.06 -14.44
N LEU A 93 -8.58 -11.97 -14.64
CA LEU A 93 -8.89 -10.97 -15.66
C LEU A 93 -8.47 -11.52 -17.03
N SER A 94 -9.42 -11.63 -17.97
CA SER A 94 -9.16 -12.15 -19.32
C SER A 94 -8.91 -11.08 -20.36
N ASN A 95 -9.59 -9.94 -20.26
CA ASN A 95 -9.49 -8.84 -21.21
C ASN A 95 -9.94 -7.53 -20.55
N ILE A 96 -9.41 -6.41 -21.02
CA ILE A 96 -9.92 -5.06 -20.76
C ILE A 96 -10.13 -4.41 -22.14
N SER A 97 -11.37 -4.02 -22.44
CA SER A 97 -11.70 -3.22 -23.63
C SER A 97 -11.85 -1.76 -23.23
N VAL A 98 -11.01 -0.88 -23.76
CA VAL A 98 -10.99 0.55 -23.45
C VAL A 98 -11.70 1.32 -24.57
N HIS A 99 -12.61 2.20 -24.18
CA HIS A 99 -13.30 3.17 -25.02
C HIS A 99 -13.00 4.58 -24.50
N ASP A 100 -13.49 5.61 -25.20
CA ASP A 100 -13.15 7.01 -24.89
C ASP A 100 -13.42 7.38 -23.42
N ASP A 101 -14.55 6.92 -22.85
CA ASP A 101 -14.97 7.28 -21.48
C ASP A 101 -15.11 6.09 -20.51
N ILE A 102 -14.88 4.84 -20.96
CA ILE A 102 -15.13 3.64 -20.15
C ILE A 102 -14.15 2.52 -20.47
N ALA A 103 -13.83 1.72 -19.45
CA ALA A 103 -13.16 0.44 -19.61
C ALA A 103 -14.08 -0.70 -19.17
N VAL A 104 -14.20 -1.73 -20.01
CA VAL A 104 -14.96 -2.95 -19.72
C VAL A 104 -13.98 -4.08 -19.42
N SER A 105 -14.00 -4.55 -18.17
CA SER A 105 -13.17 -5.67 -17.72
C SER A 105 -13.94 -6.98 -17.80
N LYS A 106 -13.39 -7.95 -18.55
CA LYS A 106 -13.94 -9.30 -18.66
C LYS A 106 -13.21 -10.24 -17.70
N ILE A 107 -13.92 -10.75 -16.70
CA ILE A 107 -13.41 -11.75 -15.74
C ILE A 107 -13.84 -13.17 -16.14
N LEU A 108 -12.98 -14.15 -15.87
CA LEU A 108 -13.33 -15.56 -16.02
C LEU A 108 -14.11 -16.03 -14.79
N LEU A 109 -15.28 -16.62 -15.04
CA LEU A 109 -16.02 -17.37 -14.04
C LEU A 109 -15.68 -18.83 -14.24
N PHE A 110 -14.86 -19.39 -13.34
CA PHE A 110 -14.71 -20.84 -13.24
C PHE A 110 -15.93 -21.38 -12.51
N SER A 111 -16.71 -22.25 -13.16
CA SER A 111 -17.72 -23.07 -12.50
C SER A 111 -17.01 -24.24 -11.82
N SER A 112 -17.33 -24.46 -10.54
CA SER A 112 -16.86 -25.60 -9.74
C SER A 112 -17.33 -26.93 -10.30
#